data_AF-A0A8B6CG39-F1
#
_entry.id   AF-A0A8B6CG39-F1
#
_cell.length_a   1.000
_cell.length_b   1.000
_cell.length_c   1.000
_cell.angle_alpha   90.00
_cell.angle_beta   90.00
_cell.angle_gamma   90.00
#
_symmetry.space_group_name_H-M   'P 1'
#
loop_
_entity.id
_entity.type
_entity.pdbx_description
1 polymer ?
#
loop_
_entity_poly.entity_id
_entity_poly.type
_entity_poly.pdbx_seq_one_letter_code
_entity_poly.pdbx_strand_id
1 'polypeptide(L)'
;MSDLPYDRLQSTPPFTFIALIHLVHGHFDTVKPEVVKRTVNAGVLLPASTLELYIESSFFDTQKTNQIQSALDLDIKVFINHSGVVYNISQTYFGKMEKGISPATTKNRLLIGEYDGIDVLLQQLASYKRNDPSNKEELEYMENLFDSMCSCLMRTENRAKFLRGEGLQLMNLMLREKKLSRNSAIKVLNHAMSGPEGADNSQKFVDILGLRTIFPLFMKTPKQAKAGPSSEELEEHITSIVASMMKNCQATQRQRLVNKYTENDHEKVERLLELHFKYLDKVRTVDDQIEREKQRMKNRGEEIEDDDEFYIRRLEAGLFTLQLVDYIMLEICATGPSSVKQRVMQILNMRGGSIKSIRSIMREYAGNIGDAKDPEAKEQEQDRILQLVDKF
;
A
#
# COMPACT_ATOMS: atom_id res chain seq x y z
N MET A 1 12.27 -60.20 20.92
CA MET A 1 12.19 -59.91 22.36
C MET A 1 12.92 -58.59 22.60
N SER A 2 12.15 -57.58 23.06
CA SER A 2 12.52 -56.51 24.02
C SER A 2 13.74 -55.61 23.73
N ASP A 3 13.75 -54.29 23.87
CA ASP A 3 12.80 -53.24 24.28
C ASP A 3 13.38 -51.87 23.81
N LEU A 4 12.51 -50.92 23.47
CA LEU A 4 12.52 -49.43 23.56
C LEU A 4 13.83 -48.60 23.85
N PRO A 5 13.96 -47.31 23.40
CA PRO A 5 12.90 -46.31 23.52
C PRO A 5 12.59 -45.39 22.32
N TYR A 6 11.29 -45.19 22.15
CA TYR A 6 10.64 -43.93 21.77
C TYR A 6 11.18 -42.79 22.65
N ASP A 7 11.95 -41.86 22.06
CA ASP A 7 11.85 -40.41 22.29
C ASP A 7 13.00 -39.68 21.59
N ARG A 8 12.68 -38.50 21.05
CA ARG A 8 13.52 -37.55 20.31
C ARG A 8 13.67 -37.80 18.81
N LEU A 9 12.65 -37.38 18.07
CA LEU A 9 12.82 -36.71 16.75
C LEU A 9 11.55 -35.89 16.45
N GLN A 10 11.23 -34.98 17.37
CA GLN A 10 10.38 -33.81 17.14
C GLN A 10 11.29 -32.59 16.96
N SER A 11 11.90 -32.42 15.78
CA SER A 11 12.49 -31.15 15.32
C SER A 11 13.20 -31.37 13.99
N THR A 12 12.53 -31.15 12.86
CA THR A 12 13.09 -30.70 11.55
C THR A 12 12.01 -30.80 10.46
N PRO A 13 11.73 -29.73 9.69
CA PRO A 13 10.81 -29.81 8.56
C PRO A 13 11.54 -30.37 7.31
N PRO A 14 10.90 -31.24 6.51
CA PRO A 14 11.50 -31.84 5.32
C PRO A 14 11.41 -30.92 4.10
N PHE A 15 12.57 -30.68 3.49
CA PHE A 15 12.76 -30.00 2.20
C PHE A 15 12.50 -30.98 1.05
N THR A 16 11.83 -30.55 -0.04
CA THR A 16 11.67 -31.37 -1.25
C THR A 16 11.60 -30.49 -2.49
N PHE A 17 12.47 -30.69 -3.50
CA PHE A 17 12.30 -30.12 -4.86
C PHE A 17 13.25 -30.78 -5.88
N ILE A 18 12.86 -31.89 -6.53
CA ILE A 18 13.49 -32.35 -7.80
C ILE A 18 12.45 -32.97 -8.78
N ALA A 19 11.37 -33.58 -8.28
CA ALA A 19 10.41 -34.27 -9.17
C ALA A 19 9.61 -33.36 -10.11
N LEU A 20 9.51 -32.05 -9.82
CA LEU A 20 8.72 -31.11 -10.63
C LEU A 20 9.40 -30.79 -11.97
N ILE A 21 10.72 -30.82 -12.06
CA ILE A 21 11.45 -30.35 -13.27
C ILE A 21 11.28 -31.32 -14.46
N HIS A 22 11.16 -32.62 -14.21
CA HIS A 22 10.92 -33.61 -15.27
C HIS A 22 9.46 -33.65 -15.74
N LEU A 23 8.49 -33.28 -14.87
CA LEU A 23 7.08 -33.20 -15.26
C LEU A 23 6.81 -32.03 -16.22
N VAL A 24 7.59 -30.95 -16.11
CA VAL A 24 7.44 -29.70 -16.91
C VAL A 24 7.89 -29.85 -18.37
N HIS A 25 8.72 -30.85 -18.71
CA HIS A 25 9.38 -30.91 -20.04
C HIS A 25 8.92 -32.03 -20.98
N GLY A 26 7.84 -32.74 -20.70
CA GLY A 26 7.17 -33.57 -21.72
C GLY A 26 7.99 -34.69 -22.38
N HIS A 27 9.06 -35.20 -21.75
CA HIS A 27 9.75 -36.41 -22.21
C HIS A 27 9.22 -37.63 -21.46
N PHE A 28 8.17 -38.26 -21.99
CA PHE A 28 7.56 -39.46 -21.37
C PHE A 28 8.32 -40.77 -21.64
N ASP A 29 9.30 -40.80 -22.54
CA ASP A 29 9.72 -42.09 -23.12
C ASP A 29 11.06 -42.69 -22.63
N THR A 30 11.81 -42.07 -21.71
CA THR A 30 13.17 -42.57 -21.38
C THR A 30 13.51 -42.74 -19.90
N VAL A 31 12.64 -42.40 -18.95
CA VAL A 31 12.99 -42.53 -17.51
C VAL A 31 12.29 -43.76 -16.89
N LYS A 32 13.06 -44.82 -16.63
CA LYS A 32 12.54 -46.02 -15.95
C LYS A 32 12.13 -45.71 -14.50
N PRO A 33 10.97 -46.18 -14.03
CA PRO A 33 10.39 -45.83 -12.70
C PRO A 33 11.29 -46.11 -11.49
N GLU A 34 12.24 -47.03 -11.60
CA GLU A 34 13.14 -47.41 -10.50
C GLU A 34 14.22 -46.36 -10.19
N VAL A 35 14.58 -45.52 -11.16
CA VAL A 35 15.56 -44.44 -10.99
C VAL A 35 14.96 -43.30 -10.16
N VAL A 36 13.68 -42.99 -10.37
CA VAL A 36 12.92 -41.98 -9.61
C VAL A 36 12.88 -42.32 -8.12
N LYS A 37 12.70 -43.60 -7.77
CA LYS A 37 12.70 -44.06 -6.37
C LYS A 37 14.07 -43.94 -5.68
N ARG A 38 15.18 -44.06 -6.41
CA ARG A 38 16.53 -43.96 -5.82
C ARG A 38 16.97 -42.51 -5.59
N THR A 39 16.61 -41.59 -6.47
CA THR A 39 17.03 -40.18 -6.38
C THR A 39 16.30 -39.42 -5.25
N VAL A 40 15.04 -39.77 -4.97
CA VAL A 40 14.26 -39.23 -3.84
C VAL A 40 14.92 -39.54 -2.49
N ASN A 41 15.64 -40.65 -2.38
CA ASN A 41 16.32 -41.05 -1.14
C ASN A 41 17.71 -40.39 -0.94
N ALA A 42 18.26 -39.67 -1.93
CA ALA A 42 19.65 -39.21 -1.90
C ALA A 42 19.85 -37.70 -1.63
N GLY A 43 18.80 -36.87 -1.61
CA GLY A 43 18.80 -35.53 -0.98
C GLY A 43 19.92 -34.54 -1.37
N VAL A 44 20.13 -34.23 -2.66
CA VAL A 44 21.16 -33.26 -3.12
C VAL A 44 20.51 -32.03 -3.79
N LEU A 45 20.99 -30.81 -3.46
CA LEU A 45 20.57 -29.50 -4.01
C LEU A 45 21.54 -29.00 -5.10
N LEU A 46 21.07 -28.22 -6.09
CA LEU A 46 21.90 -27.49 -7.06
C LEU A 46 21.91 -25.96 -6.81
N PRO A 47 22.98 -25.22 -7.19
CA PRO A 47 23.10 -23.78 -6.98
C PRO A 47 22.32 -22.94 -8.00
N ALA A 48 21.80 -21.79 -7.53
CA ALA A 48 20.91 -20.86 -8.24
C ALA A 48 21.44 -20.33 -9.59
N SER A 49 22.76 -20.24 -9.78
CA SER A 49 23.39 -19.81 -11.03
C SER A 49 23.09 -20.74 -12.22
N THR A 50 22.74 -22.00 -11.96
CA THR A 50 22.38 -22.98 -12.99
C THR A 50 20.95 -22.78 -13.51
N LEU A 51 20.08 -22.17 -12.71
CA LEU A 51 18.68 -21.86 -13.05
C LEU A 51 18.57 -20.61 -13.94
N GLU A 52 19.43 -19.60 -13.73
CA GLU A 52 19.43 -18.35 -14.53
C GLU A 52 19.79 -18.59 -16.00
N LEU A 53 20.76 -19.47 -16.29
CA LEU A 53 21.20 -19.76 -17.66
C LEU A 53 20.15 -20.49 -18.52
N TYR A 54 19.20 -21.20 -17.91
CA TYR A 54 18.21 -21.99 -18.66
C TYR A 54 17.02 -21.15 -19.14
N ILE A 55 16.66 -20.12 -18.38
CA ILE A 55 15.50 -19.25 -18.64
C ILE A 55 15.77 -18.31 -19.84
N GLU A 56 17.00 -17.80 -19.99
CA GLU A 56 17.34 -16.91 -21.12
C GLU A 56 17.28 -17.61 -22.48
N SER A 57 17.48 -18.93 -22.53
CA SER A 57 17.54 -19.69 -23.79
C SER A 57 16.18 -19.94 -24.45
N SER A 58 15.06 -19.73 -23.74
CA SER A 58 13.74 -20.28 -24.12
C SER A 58 12.71 -19.26 -24.64
N PHE A 59 13.09 -17.99 -24.82
CA PHE A 59 12.18 -16.89 -25.18
C PHE A 59 11.83 -16.73 -26.68
N PHE A 60 12.32 -17.59 -27.58
CA PHE A 60 12.10 -17.47 -29.03
C PHE A 60 11.27 -18.64 -29.61
N ASP A 61 9.96 -18.74 -29.31
CA ASP A 61 9.01 -19.39 -30.24
C ASP A 61 7.53 -19.13 -29.90
N THR A 62 6.70 -18.85 -30.91
CA THR A 62 5.31 -18.36 -30.78
C THR A 62 4.27 -19.49 -30.57
N GLN A 63 4.64 -20.75 -30.75
CA GLN A 63 3.75 -21.90 -30.47
C GLN A 63 3.78 -22.38 -29.01
N LYS A 64 4.77 -21.95 -28.20
CA LYS A 64 4.88 -22.33 -26.78
C LYS A 64 3.95 -21.56 -25.85
N THR A 65 3.27 -20.50 -26.30
CA THR A 65 2.54 -19.57 -25.43
C THR A 65 1.36 -20.22 -24.70
N ASN A 66 0.64 -21.16 -25.33
CA ASN A 66 -0.49 -21.85 -24.69
C ASN A 66 -0.05 -22.95 -23.70
N GLN A 67 1.09 -23.60 -23.95
CA GLN A 67 1.69 -24.57 -23.01
C GLN A 67 2.39 -23.86 -21.85
N ILE A 68 3.01 -22.70 -22.09
CA ILE A 68 3.54 -21.81 -21.05
C ILE A 68 2.42 -21.29 -20.16
N GLN A 69 1.25 -20.94 -20.71
CA GLN A 69 0.09 -20.53 -19.92
C GLN A 69 -0.40 -21.67 -19.02
N SER A 70 -0.48 -22.89 -19.56
CA SER A 70 -0.88 -24.08 -18.80
C SER A 70 0.14 -24.47 -17.71
N ALA A 71 1.43 -24.26 -17.97
CA ALA A 71 2.51 -24.47 -17.01
C ALA A 71 2.54 -23.37 -15.93
N LEU A 72 2.29 -22.10 -16.29
CA LEU A 72 2.09 -20.98 -15.37
C LEU A 72 0.84 -21.17 -14.50
N ASP A 73 -0.24 -21.71 -15.05
CA ASP A 73 -1.48 -22.00 -14.33
C ASP A 73 -1.30 -23.15 -13.31
N LEU A 74 -0.47 -24.14 -13.65
CA LEU A 74 -0.10 -25.23 -12.76
C LEU A 74 0.93 -24.78 -11.70
N ASP A 75 1.88 -23.95 -12.11
CA ASP A 75 2.84 -23.31 -11.21
C ASP A 75 2.09 -22.43 -10.21
N ILE A 76 1.19 -21.52 -10.60
CA ILE A 76 0.44 -20.68 -9.66
C ILE A 76 -0.38 -21.52 -8.65
N LYS A 77 -1.00 -22.62 -9.08
CA LYS A 77 -1.75 -23.54 -8.19
C LYS A 77 -0.87 -24.33 -7.23
N VAL A 78 0.36 -24.68 -7.61
CA VAL A 78 1.35 -25.33 -6.74
C VAL A 78 2.07 -24.30 -5.85
N PHE A 79 2.30 -23.08 -6.36
CA PHE A 79 2.93 -21.92 -5.73
C PHE A 79 2.13 -21.36 -4.55
N ILE A 80 0.80 -21.49 -4.57
CA ILE A 80 -0.11 -20.99 -3.54
C ILE A 80 -0.26 -21.95 -2.35
N ASN A 81 -0.04 -23.26 -2.55
CA ASN A 81 -0.49 -24.29 -1.61
C ASN A 81 0.47 -24.64 -0.47
N HIS A 82 1.71 -24.15 -0.45
CA HIS A 82 2.69 -24.55 0.56
C HIS A 82 3.36 -23.34 1.23
N SER A 83 3.27 -23.30 2.56
CA SER A 83 3.73 -22.25 3.48
C SER A 83 5.20 -21.85 3.35
N GLY A 84 6.03 -22.63 2.63
CA GLY A 84 7.43 -22.29 2.32
C GLY A 84 7.64 -21.51 1.03
N VAL A 85 6.66 -21.45 0.11
CA VAL A 85 6.84 -20.81 -1.21
C VAL A 85 6.58 -19.30 -1.17
N VAL A 86 5.71 -18.83 -0.26
CA VAL A 86 5.46 -17.40 -0.09
C VAL A 86 6.70 -16.64 0.38
N TYR A 87 7.61 -17.32 1.10
CA TYR A 87 8.93 -16.79 1.49
C TYR A 87 9.88 -16.60 0.29
N ASN A 88 9.83 -17.49 -0.70
CA ASN A 88 10.64 -17.37 -1.92
C ASN A 88 10.04 -16.43 -2.96
N ILE A 89 8.71 -16.26 -2.95
CA ILE A 89 8.00 -15.28 -3.75
C ILE A 89 8.47 -13.87 -3.35
N SER A 90 8.58 -13.56 -2.05
CA SER A 90 9.00 -12.22 -1.64
C SER A 90 10.45 -11.90 -2.00
N GLN A 91 11.37 -12.83 -1.75
CA GLN A 91 12.79 -12.65 -2.02
C GLN A 91 13.10 -12.58 -3.52
N THR A 92 12.46 -13.40 -4.35
CA THR A 92 12.82 -13.53 -5.77
C THR A 92 11.97 -12.65 -6.70
N TYR A 93 10.67 -12.49 -6.43
CA TYR A 93 9.77 -11.70 -7.27
C TYR A 93 9.62 -10.25 -6.83
N PHE A 94 9.70 -9.94 -5.53
CA PHE A 94 9.46 -8.59 -5.00
C PHE A 94 10.76 -7.83 -4.70
N GLY A 95 11.87 -8.52 -4.37
CA GLY A 95 13.19 -7.90 -4.19
C GLY A 95 13.76 -7.20 -5.43
N LYS A 96 13.23 -7.48 -6.63
CA LYS A 96 13.58 -6.78 -7.89
C LYS A 96 12.55 -5.72 -8.32
N MET A 97 11.42 -5.54 -7.60
CA MET A 97 10.34 -4.62 -8.00
C MET A 97 10.53 -3.16 -7.56
N GLU A 98 11.59 -2.83 -6.81
CA GLU A 98 11.95 -1.43 -6.51
C GLU A 98 12.51 -0.66 -7.73
N LYS A 99 12.72 -1.32 -8.89
CA LYS A 99 13.25 -0.68 -10.10
C LYS A 99 12.37 -0.95 -11.33
N GLY A 100 11.38 -0.07 -11.53
CA GLY A 100 10.68 0.09 -12.82
C GLY A 100 9.43 -0.76 -13.00
N ILE A 101 8.31 -0.10 -13.30
CA ILE A 101 7.01 -0.73 -13.61
C ILE A 101 7.08 -1.32 -15.02
N SER A 102 7.25 -2.64 -15.13
CA SER A 102 7.20 -3.34 -16.44
C SER A 102 5.77 -3.82 -16.77
N PRO A 103 5.41 -4.00 -18.05
CA PRO A 103 4.14 -4.63 -18.46
C PRO A 103 3.92 -6.04 -17.91
N ALA A 104 5.00 -6.80 -17.64
CA ALA A 104 4.94 -8.12 -17.03
C ALA A 104 4.42 -8.07 -15.59
N THR A 105 4.79 -7.03 -14.83
CA THR A 105 4.31 -6.78 -13.46
C THR A 105 2.79 -6.60 -13.42
N THR A 106 2.21 -5.99 -14.45
CA THR A 106 0.75 -5.74 -14.54
C THR A 106 -0.03 -7.02 -14.82
N LYS A 107 0.50 -7.92 -15.68
CA LYS A 107 -0.11 -9.23 -15.94
C LYS A 107 -0.02 -10.16 -14.73
N ASN A 108 1.10 -10.16 -14.00
CA ASN A 108 1.26 -10.99 -12.80
C ASN A 108 0.27 -10.60 -11.68
N ARG A 109 0.00 -9.30 -11.48
CA ARG A 109 -0.99 -8.83 -10.50
C ARG A 109 -2.43 -9.24 -10.85
N LEU A 110 -2.75 -9.36 -12.15
CA LEU A 110 -4.03 -9.88 -12.63
C LEU A 110 -4.16 -11.38 -12.38
N LEU A 111 -3.14 -12.15 -12.76
CA LEU A 111 -3.10 -13.60 -12.59
C LEU A 111 -3.23 -13.99 -11.10
N ILE A 112 -2.52 -13.33 -10.18
CA ILE A 112 -2.68 -13.57 -8.73
C ILE A 112 -4.13 -13.37 -8.29
N GLY A 113 -4.80 -12.32 -8.79
CA GLY A 113 -6.20 -12.10 -8.51
C GLY A 113 -7.10 -13.20 -9.08
N GLU A 114 -6.83 -13.68 -10.29
CA GLU A 114 -7.61 -14.72 -10.97
C GLU A 114 -7.50 -16.11 -10.30
N TYR A 115 -6.46 -16.34 -9.50
CA TYR A 115 -6.19 -17.59 -8.78
C TYR A 115 -6.46 -17.53 -7.26
N ASP A 116 -7.44 -16.73 -6.81
CA ASP A 116 -7.77 -16.56 -5.39
C ASP A 116 -6.57 -16.13 -4.50
N GLY A 117 -5.54 -15.52 -5.11
CA GLY A 117 -4.33 -15.13 -4.40
C GLY A 117 -4.55 -14.05 -3.35
N ILE A 118 -5.60 -13.24 -3.50
CA ILE A 118 -6.02 -12.28 -2.45
C ILE A 118 -6.48 -13.03 -1.19
N ASP A 119 -7.30 -14.07 -1.33
CA ASP A 119 -7.79 -14.84 -0.19
C ASP A 119 -6.66 -15.61 0.50
N VAL A 120 -5.71 -16.13 -0.28
CA VAL A 120 -4.49 -16.77 0.25
C VAL A 120 -3.66 -15.78 1.05
N LEU A 121 -3.38 -14.59 0.50
CA LEU A 121 -2.63 -13.56 1.21
C LEU A 121 -3.36 -13.14 2.50
N LEU A 122 -4.69 -12.97 2.45
CA LEU A 122 -5.50 -12.67 3.63
C LEU A 122 -5.44 -13.79 4.68
N GLN A 123 -5.48 -15.05 4.27
CA GLN A 123 -5.36 -16.20 5.16
C GLN A 123 -3.98 -16.25 5.83
N GLN A 124 -2.91 -15.98 5.09
CA GLN A 124 -1.56 -15.92 5.64
C GLN A 124 -1.43 -14.73 6.61
N LEU A 125 -1.91 -13.54 6.23
CA LEU A 125 -1.89 -12.36 7.10
C LEU A 125 -2.74 -12.56 8.37
N ALA A 126 -3.79 -13.38 8.32
CA ALA A 126 -4.65 -13.64 9.46
C ALA A 126 -3.95 -14.33 10.64
N SER A 127 -2.78 -14.96 10.45
CA SER A 127 -1.96 -15.49 11.55
C SER A 127 -1.41 -14.36 12.45
N TYR A 128 -1.17 -13.18 11.87
CA TYR A 128 -0.60 -11.99 12.53
C TYR A 128 -1.66 -11.02 13.06
N LYS A 129 -2.95 -11.42 13.08
CA LYS A 129 -4.04 -10.55 13.56
C LYS A 129 -3.99 -10.28 15.07
N ARG A 130 -3.40 -11.20 15.84
CA ARG A 130 -3.31 -11.15 17.32
C ARG A 130 -1.93 -11.52 17.87
N ASN A 131 -1.03 -12.00 17.02
CA ASN A 131 0.28 -12.48 17.40
C ASN A 131 1.35 -11.69 16.66
N ASP A 132 2.44 -11.36 17.36
CA ASP A 132 3.62 -10.80 16.74
C ASP A 132 4.47 -11.95 16.15
N PRO A 133 5.22 -11.70 15.06
CA PRO A 133 6.24 -12.63 14.58
C PRO A 133 7.21 -13.05 15.68
N SER A 134 7.60 -14.33 15.66
CA SER A 134 8.44 -14.96 16.69
C SER A 134 9.92 -14.59 16.57
N ASN A 135 10.38 -14.33 15.35
CA ASN A 135 11.77 -14.00 15.03
C ASN A 135 11.85 -12.99 13.87
N LYS A 136 13.08 -12.63 13.48
CA LYS A 136 13.31 -11.60 12.45
C LYS A 136 12.93 -12.10 11.05
N GLU A 137 13.14 -13.39 10.78
CA GLU A 137 12.81 -14.03 9.51
C GLU A 137 11.30 -14.06 9.29
N GLU A 138 10.52 -14.36 10.34
CA GLU A 138 9.06 -14.32 10.32
C GLU A 138 8.54 -12.88 10.21
N LEU A 139 9.23 -11.92 10.82
CA LEU A 139 8.90 -10.50 10.67
C LEU A 139 9.09 -10.04 9.22
N GLU A 140 10.21 -10.40 8.60
CA GLU A 140 10.47 -10.11 7.19
C GLU A 140 9.43 -10.79 6.29
N TYR A 141 9.09 -12.05 6.57
CA TYR A 141 8.02 -12.76 5.87
C TYR A 141 6.67 -12.05 5.99
N MET A 142 6.32 -11.57 7.19
CA MET A 142 5.08 -10.80 7.40
C MET A 142 5.07 -9.50 6.60
N GLU A 143 6.14 -8.70 6.63
CA GLU A 143 6.22 -7.45 5.85
C GLU A 143 6.10 -7.71 4.35
N ASN A 144 6.77 -8.77 3.87
CA ASN A 144 6.70 -9.21 2.50
C ASN A 144 5.27 -9.59 2.05
N LEU A 145 4.46 -10.20 2.93
CA LEU A 145 3.05 -10.45 2.67
C LEU A 145 2.25 -9.15 2.53
N PHE A 146 2.51 -8.17 3.40
CA PHE A 146 1.87 -6.86 3.34
C PHE A 146 2.23 -6.09 2.06
N ASP A 147 3.50 -6.11 1.67
CA ASP A 147 3.95 -5.47 0.42
C ASP A 147 3.37 -6.16 -0.82
N SER A 148 3.26 -7.49 -0.79
CA SER A 148 2.58 -8.27 -1.82
C SER A 148 1.10 -7.86 -1.93
N MET A 149 0.41 -7.72 -0.80
CA MET A 149 -0.98 -7.25 -0.76
C MET A 149 -1.10 -5.82 -1.32
N CYS A 150 -0.22 -4.89 -0.92
CA CYS A 150 -0.22 -3.52 -1.43
C CYS A 150 -0.02 -3.48 -2.95
N SER A 151 0.93 -4.25 -3.47
CA SER A 151 1.17 -4.38 -4.91
C SER A 151 -0.04 -4.95 -5.65
N CYS A 152 -0.74 -5.94 -5.07
CA CYS A 152 -1.96 -6.48 -5.64
C CYS A 152 -3.09 -5.45 -5.69
N LEU A 153 -3.25 -4.61 -4.66
CA LEU A 153 -4.28 -3.57 -4.57
C LEU A 153 -4.05 -2.37 -5.49
N MET A 154 -2.89 -2.27 -6.14
CA MET A 154 -2.66 -1.33 -7.25
C MET A 154 -3.50 -1.68 -8.48
N ARG A 155 -3.99 -2.93 -8.60
CA ARG A 155 -5.00 -3.32 -9.58
C ARG A 155 -6.39 -3.09 -8.99
N THR A 156 -7.22 -2.33 -9.68
CA THR A 156 -8.55 -1.95 -9.20
C THR A 156 -9.47 -3.17 -9.04
N GLU A 157 -9.31 -4.19 -9.90
CA GLU A 157 -10.10 -5.43 -9.84
C GLU A 157 -9.87 -6.23 -8.55
N ASN A 158 -8.67 -6.12 -7.97
CA ASN A 158 -8.32 -6.82 -6.74
C ASN A 158 -8.94 -6.16 -5.50
N ARG A 159 -9.38 -4.90 -5.59
CA ARG A 159 -10.03 -4.20 -4.47
C ARG A 159 -11.40 -4.79 -4.16
N ALA A 160 -12.16 -5.18 -5.18
CA ALA A 160 -13.43 -5.90 -5.01
C ALA A 160 -13.21 -7.30 -4.40
N LYS A 161 -12.13 -7.99 -4.79
CA LYS A 161 -11.75 -9.29 -4.19
C LYS A 161 -11.37 -9.13 -2.72
N PHE A 162 -10.53 -8.14 -2.40
CA PHE A 162 -10.16 -7.79 -1.03
C PHE A 162 -11.37 -7.45 -0.15
N LEU A 163 -12.35 -6.73 -0.70
CA LEU A 163 -13.61 -6.42 -0.04
C LEU A 163 -14.42 -7.69 0.28
N ARG A 164 -14.57 -8.59 -0.70
CA ARG A 164 -15.29 -9.86 -0.55
C ARG A 164 -14.60 -10.80 0.43
N GLY A 165 -13.27 -10.85 0.44
CA GLY A 165 -12.45 -11.66 1.35
C GLY A 165 -12.36 -11.11 2.78
N GLU A 166 -13.17 -10.12 3.14
CA GLU A 166 -13.15 -9.46 4.47
C GLU A 166 -11.81 -8.81 4.83
N GLY A 167 -11.04 -8.37 3.83
CA GLY A 167 -9.74 -7.73 4.04
C GLY A 167 -9.83 -6.49 4.92
N LEU A 168 -10.88 -5.67 4.76
CA LEU A 168 -11.11 -4.49 5.61
C LEU A 168 -11.33 -4.87 7.08
N GLN A 169 -12.09 -5.94 7.35
CA GLN A 169 -12.34 -6.44 8.69
C GLN A 169 -11.05 -6.92 9.34
N LEU A 170 -10.21 -7.65 8.58
CA LEU A 170 -8.92 -8.13 9.04
C LEU A 170 -7.98 -6.97 9.38
N MET A 171 -7.83 -5.99 8.48
CA MET A 171 -6.97 -4.83 8.72
C MET A 171 -7.48 -4.00 9.91
N ASN A 172 -8.79 -3.74 9.99
CA ASN A 172 -9.40 -3.00 11.11
C ASN A 172 -9.20 -3.73 12.45
N LEU A 173 -9.22 -5.06 12.46
CA LEU A 173 -8.88 -5.86 13.63
C LEU A 173 -7.40 -5.68 14.02
N MET A 174 -6.47 -5.79 13.08
CA MET A 174 -5.02 -5.58 13.34
C MET A 174 -4.73 -4.20 13.92
N LEU A 175 -5.40 -3.16 13.42
CA LEU A 175 -5.29 -1.81 13.98
C LEU A 175 -5.69 -1.72 15.45
N ARG A 176 -6.72 -2.48 15.86
CA ARG A 176 -7.24 -2.50 17.23
C ARG A 176 -6.37 -3.31 18.19
N GLU A 177 -5.76 -4.39 17.71
CA GLU A 177 -4.91 -5.31 18.49
C GLU A 177 -3.51 -4.73 18.76
N LYS A 178 -3.10 -3.69 18.00
CA LYS A 178 -1.89 -2.88 18.23
C LYS A 178 -0.58 -3.71 18.23
N LYS A 179 -0.57 -4.79 17.45
CA LYS A 179 0.59 -5.66 17.17
C LYS A 179 1.52 -5.04 16.13
N LEU A 180 2.66 -5.67 15.86
CA LEU A 180 3.62 -5.22 14.84
C LEU A 180 2.96 -5.08 13.45
N SER A 181 1.99 -5.95 13.14
CA SER A 181 1.17 -5.90 11.92
C SER A 181 0.33 -4.63 11.76
N ARG A 182 0.11 -3.84 12.82
CA ARG A 182 -0.70 -2.60 12.77
C ARG A 182 -0.18 -1.63 11.71
N ASN A 183 1.12 -1.41 11.68
CA ASN A 183 1.69 -0.34 10.85
C ASN A 183 1.51 -0.67 9.35
N SER A 184 1.75 -1.91 8.96
CA SER A 184 1.59 -2.40 7.59
C SER A 184 0.11 -2.56 7.20
N ALA A 185 -0.77 -2.83 8.17
CA ALA A 185 -2.23 -2.79 7.95
C ALA A 185 -2.74 -1.39 7.59
N ILE A 186 -2.14 -0.31 8.14
CA ILE A 186 -2.45 1.07 7.75
C ILE A 186 -2.11 1.30 6.26
N LYS A 187 -0.93 0.83 5.82
CA LYS A 187 -0.49 0.92 4.43
C LYS A 187 -1.47 0.19 3.48
N VAL A 188 -1.87 -1.03 3.80
CA VAL A 188 -2.86 -1.79 3.02
C VAL A 188 -4.20 -1.05 2.92
N LEU A 189 -4.69 -0.50 4.03
CA LEU A 189 -5.94 0.27 4.04
C LEU A 189 -5.86 1.50 3.15
N ASN A 190 -4.73 2.20 3.14
CA ASN A 190 -4.50 3.31 2.21
C ASN A 190 -4.67 2.84 0.76
N HIS A 191 -3.92 1.82 0.33
CA HIS A 191 -4.01 1.29 -1.03
C HIS A 191 -5.41 0.80 -1.43
N ALA A 192 -6.14 0.18 -0.49
CA ALA A 192 -7.49 -0.33 -0.74
C ALA A 192 -8.54 0.78 -0.95
N MET A 193 -8.35 1.95 -0.33
CA MET A 193 -9.33 3.04 -0.34
C MET A 193 -8.95 4.21 -1.26
N SER A 194 -7.72 4.29 -1.77
CA SER A 194 -7.26 5.41 -2.62
C SER A 194 -8.02 5.53 -3.94
N GLY A 195 -8.49 6.74 -4.27
CA GLY A 195 -9.12 7.05 -5.55
C GLY A 195 -10.56 6.53 -5.70
N PRO A 196 -11.21 6.78 -6.85
CA PRO A 196 -12.64 6.43 -7.07
C PRO A 196 -12.91 4.93 -6.96
N GLU A 197 -11.96 4.12 -7.42
CA GLU A 197 -11.98 2.65 -7.38
C GLU A 197 -11.89 2.09 -5.94
N GLY A 198 -11.68 2.95 -4.95
CA GLY A 198 -11.69 2.62 -3.52
C GLY A 198 -13.01 2.97 -2.84
N ALA A 199 -14.04 3.38 -3.58
CA ALA A 199 -15.27 3.91 -3.00
C ALA A 199 -16.03 2.89 -2.15
N ASP A 200 -16.26 1.69 -2.68
CA ASP A 200 -16.92 0.61 -1.93
C ASP A 200 -16.15 0.24 -0.66
N ASN A 201 -14.81 0.23 -0.74
CA ASN A 201 -13.96 -0.02 0.41
C ASN A 201 -14.07 1.08 1.47
N SER A 202 -14.09 2.35 1.05
CA SER A 202 -14.24 3.50 1.94
C SER A 202 -15.57 3.46 2.68
N GLN A 203 -16.64 3.20 1.95
CA GLN A 203 -18.00 3.08 2.48
C GLN A 203 -18.10 1.93 3.48
N LYS A 204 -17.61 0.74 3.10
CA LYS A 204 -17.60 -0.45 3.97
C LYS A 204 -16.77 -0.23 5.23
N PHE A 205 -15.62 0.45 5.12
CA PHE A 205 -14.75 0.72 6.27
C PHE A 205 -15.48 1.54 7.34
N VAL A 206 -16.31 2.51 6.95
CA VAL A 206 -17.18 3.26 7.88
C VAL A 206 -18.23 2.34 8.52
N ASP A 207 -18.83 1.44 7.75
CA ASP A 207 -19.86 0.50 8.24
C ASP A 207 -19.31 -0.49 9.27
N ILE A 208 -18.09 -0.98 9.07
CA ILE A 208 -17.41 -1.86 10.03
C ILE A 208 -16.74 -1.11 11.18
N LEU A 209 -17.19 0.12 11.45
CA LEU A 209 -16.76 0.95 12.58
C LEU A 209 -15.30 1.43 12.49
N GLY A 210 -14.73 1.48 11.29
CA GLY A 210 -13.36 1.91 11.03
C GLY A 210 -13.05 3.32 11.56
N LEU A 211 -14.06 4.21 11.63
CA LEU A 211 -13.91 5.54 12.22
C LEU A 211 -13.49 5.50 13.70
N ARG A 212 -13.94 4.49 14.46
CA ARG A 212 -13.53 4.32 15.87
C ARG A 212 -12.08 3.86 16.01
N THR A 213 -11.48 3.37 14.93
CA THR A 213 -10.12 2.84 14.91
C THR A 213 -9.13 3.83 14.31
N ILE A 214 -9.48 4.47 13.18
CA ILE A 214 -8.57 5.37 12.46
C ILE A 214 -8.42 6.74 13.14
N PHE A 215 -9.49 7.31 13.74
CA PHE A 215 -9.40 8.62 14.36
C PHE A 215 -8.51 8.68 15.62
N PRO A 216 -8.45 7.65 16.48
CA PRO A 216 -7.42 7.59 17.51
C PRO A 216 -5.99 7.63 16.94
N LEU A 217 -5.75 7.00 15.79
CA LEU A 217 -4.45 7.04 15.10
C LEU A 217 -4.17 8.41 14.48
N PHE A 218 -5.19 9.07 13.92
CA PHE A 218 -5.10 10.45 13.41
C PHE A 218 -4.75 11.46 14.52
N MET A 219 -5.36 11.32 15.69
CA MET A 219 -5.05 12.14 16.87
C MET A 219 -3.65 11.86 17.42
N LYS A 220 -3.22 10.59 17.38
CA LYS A 220 -1.93 10.17 17.92
C LYS A 220 -1.31 9.08 17.05
N THR A 221 -0.46 9.52 16.13
CA THR A 221 0.28 8.62 15.24
C THR A 221 1.19 7.70 16.07
N PRO A 222 1.20 6.38 15.80
CA PRO A 222 2.12 5.47 16.47
C PRO A 222 3.58 5.88 16.24
N LYS A 223 4.41 5.76 17.28
CA LYS A 223 5.85 5.93 17.14
C LYS A 223 6.43 4.82 16.25
N GLN A 224 7.52 5.15 15.56
CA GLN A 224 8.27 4.21 14.73
C GLN A 224 8.62 2.95 15.53
N ALA A 225 8.34 1.78 14.94
CA ALA A 225 8.75 0.48 15.46
C ALA A 225 10.15 0.11 14.94
N LYS A 226 10.73 -1.00 15.43
CA LYS A 226 12.06 -1.46 14.97
C LYS A 226 12.10 -1.85 13.48
N ALA A 227 10.94 -2.15 12.90
CA ALA A 227 10.73 -2.45 11.49
C ALA A 227 9.39 -1.85 11.04
N GLY A 228 9.20 -1.67 9.73
CA GLY A 228 8.01 -1.07 9.14
C GLY A 228 8.09 0.45 8.99
N PRO A 229 6.97 1.09 8.59
CA PRO A 229 6.96 2.49 8.19
C PRO A 229 7.31 3.44 9.33
N SER A 230 7.89 4.58 8.96
CA SER A 230 8.23 5.63 9.92
C SER A 230 6.97 6.25 10.54
N SER A 231 7.12 6.95 11.68
CA SER A 231 5.97 7.67 12.28
C SER A 231 5.42 8.75 11.35
N GLU A 232 6.26 9.31 10.48
CA GLU A 232 5.83 10.31 9.51
C GLU A 232 5.06 9.65 8.36
N GLU A 233 5.61 8.60 7.76
CA GLU A 233 4.94 7.81 6.71
C GLU A 233 3.57 7.27 7.17
N LEU A 234 3.44 6.84 8.43
CA LEU A 234 2.16 6.48 9.02
C LEU A 234 1.17 7.65 9.05
N GLU A 235 1.63 8.86 9.38
CA GLU A 235 0.83 10.07 9.39
C GLU A 235 0.30 10.40 7.99
N GLU A 236 1.14 10.23 6.96
CA GLU A 236 0.76 10.40 5.56
C GLU A 236 -0.31 9.39 5.14
N HIS A 237 -0.11 8.10 5.45
CA HIS A 237 -1.09 7.07 5.16
C HIS A 237 -2.42 7.29 5.88
N ILE A 238 -2.40 7.66 7.17
CA ILE A 238 -3.63 7.95 7.93
C ILE A 238 -4.35 9.16 7.32
N THR A 239 -3.63 10.22 6.98
CA THR A 239 -4.20 11.41 6.34
C THR A 239 -4.81 11.07 4.99
N SER A 240 -4.12 10.27 4.18
CA SER A 240 -4.62 9.76 2.89
C SER A 240 -5.87 8.90 3.02
N ILE A 241 -5.95 8.04 4.04
CA ILE A 241 -7.16 7.26 4.34
C ILE A 241 -8.34 8.19 4.65
N VAL A 242 -8.13 9.20 5.51
CA VAL A 242 -9.19 10.15 5.87
C VAL A 242 -9.63 10.97 4.66
N ALA A 243 -8.70 11.46 3.85
CA ALA A 243 -8.99 12.19 2.61
C ALA A 243 -9.73 11.31 1.59
N SER A 244 -9.34 10.04 1.45
CA SER A 244 -10.01 9.07 0.56
C SER A 244 -11.44 8.83 1.01
N MET A 245 -11.69 8.64 2.31
CA MET A 245 -13.06 8.54 2.83
C MET A 245 -13.86 9.83 2.60
N MET A 246 -13.25 11.02 2.72
CA MET A 246 -13.91 12.30 2.44
C MET A 246 -14.30 12.43 0.95
N LYS A 247 -13.46 11.96 0.03
CA LYS A 247 -13.74 11.93 -1.41
C LYS A 247 -14.83 10.93 -1.76
N ASN A 248 -14.77 9.74 -1.17
CA ASN A 248 -15.51 8.58 -1.65
C ASN A 248 -16.83 8.31 -0.90
N CYS A 249 -16.91 8.60 0.40
CA CYS A 249 -18.09 8.26 1.18
C CYS A 249 -19.27 9.14 0.80
N GLN A 250 -20.47 8.55 0.74
CA GLN A 250 -21.71 9.25 0.43
C GLN A 250 -22.75 9.10 1.54
N ALA A 251 -23.78 9.95 1.49
CA ALA A 251 -24.95 9.90 2.37
C ALA A 251 -24.60 9.76 3.87
N THR A 252 -25.06 8.68 4.51
CA THR A 252 -24.95 8.47 5.96
C THR A 252 -23.50 8.33 6.42
N GLN A 253 -22.66 7.64 5.64
CA GLN A 253 -21.27 7.38 5.96
C GLN A 253 -20.45 8.67 5.89
N ARG A 254 -20.73 9.51 4.89
CA ARG A 254 -20.19 10.87 4.80
C ARG A 254 -20.59 11.72 5.99
N GLN A 255 -21.88 11.70 6.39
CA GLN A 255 -22.34 12.45 7.56
C GLN A 255 -21.63 11.99 8.85
N ARG A 256 -21.45 10.68 9.04
CA ARG A 256 -20.71 10.12 10.19
C ARG A 256 -19.27 10.61 10.21
N LEU A 257 -18.61 10.68 9.05
CA LEU A 257 -17.24 11.18 8.91
C LEU A 257 -17.14 12.66 9.25
N VAL A 258 -18.03 13.50 8.71
CA VAL A 258 -18.06 14.95 9.00
C VAL A 258 -18.32 15.20 10.49
N ASN A 259 -19.23 14.44 11.11
CA ASN A 259 -19.53 14.55 12.54
C ASN A 259 -18.32 14.25 13.45
N LYS A 260 -17.30 13.52 12.97
CA LYS A 260 -16.05 13.33 13.74
C LYS A 260 -15.35 14.67 14.06
N TYR A 261 -15.52 15.68 13.21
CA TYR A 261 -14.92 17.00 13.36
C TYR A 261 -15.71 17.95 14.27
N THR A 262 -16.85 17.50 14.81
CA THR A 262 -17.62 18.24 15.82
C THR A 262 -17.51 17.63 17.22
N GLU A 263 -16.86 16.47 17.35
CA GLU A 263 -16.67 15.80 18.64
C GLU A 263 -15.69 16.57 19.54
N ASN A 264 -15.92 16.49 20.86
CA ASN A 264 -15.02 16.97 21.91
C ASN A 264 -14.46 18.37 21.64
N ASP A 265 -15.36 19.34 21.45
CA ASP A 265 -15.01 20.74 21.16
C ASP A 265 -14.08 20.91 19.95
N HIS A 266 -14.37 20.16 18.88
CA HIS A 266 -13.63 20.24 17.62
C HIS A 266 -12.15 19.83 17.73
N GLU A 267 -11.78 18.92 18.64
CA GLU A 267 -10.37 18.48 18.81
C GLU A 267 -9.75 17.92 17.51
N LYS A 268 -10.56 17.36 16.61
CA LYS A 268 -10.11 16.85 15.29
C LYS A 268 -9.74 17.98 14.35
N VAL A 269 -10.42 19.12 14.45
CA VAL A 269 -10.09 20.35 13.71
C VAL A 269 -8.77 20.90 14.24
N GLU A 270 -8.55 20.91 15.55
CA GLU A 270 -7.27 21.32 16.14
C GLU A 270 -6.11 20.46 15.64
N ARG A 271 -6.29 19.13 15.66
CA ARG A 271 -5.29 18.21 15.12
C ARG A 271 -5.04 18.44 13.63
N LEU A 272 -6.09 18.68 12.84
CA LEU A 272 -5.96 18.98 11.42
C LEU A 272 -5.14 20.25 11.17
N LEU A 273 -5.36 21.30 11.97
CA LEU A 273 -4.60 22.55 11.88
C LEU A 273 -3.15 22.37 12.38
N GLU A 274 -2.91 21.55 13.40
CA GLU A 274 -1.56 21.18 13.82
C GLU A 274 -0.78 20.52 12.66
N LEU A 275 -1.41 19.56 11.97
CA LEU A 275 -0.82 18.93 10.78
C LEU A 275 -0.57 19.95 9.66
N HIS A 276 -1.52 20.85 9.40
CA HIS A 276 -1.37 21.91 8.42
C HIS A 276 -0.11 22.74 8.70
N PHE A 277 0.03 23.29 9.90
CA PHE A 277 1.20 24.10 10.24
C PHE A 277 2.51 23.28 10.19
N LYS A 278 2.50 22.04 10.69
CA LYS A 278 3.66 21.15 10.64
C LYS A 278 4.17 20.96 9.20
N TYR A 279 3.30 20.55 8.28
CA TYR A 279 3.72 20.28 6.90
C TYR A 279 3.94 21.56 6.10
N LEU A 280 3.21 22.63 6.39
CA LEU A 280 3.43 23.95 5.79
C LEU A 280 4.85 24.48 6.10
N ASP A 281 5.30 24.36 7.35
CA ASP A 281 6.64 24.81 7.73
C ASP A 281 7.75 23.97 7.08
N LYS A 282 7.54 22.66 6.93
CA LYS A 282 8.46 21.78 6.17
C LYS A 282 8.57 22.20 4.71
N VAL A 283 7.44 22.37 4.03
CA VAL A 283 7.39 22.76 2.62
C VAL A 283 7.98 24.16 2.42
N ARG A 284 7.66 25.13 3.29
CA ARG A 284 8.25 26.48 3.25
C ARG A 284 9.76 26.48 3.40
N THR A 285 10.29 25.63 4.28
CA THR A 285 11.75 25.50 4.44
C THR A 285 12.41 25.06 3.14
N VAL A 286 11.77 24.15 2.40
CA VAL A 286 12.25 23.69 1.09
C VAL A 286 12.04 24.75 0.01
N ASP A 287 10.89 25.44 -0.01
CA ASP A 287 10.62 26.54 -0.94
C ASP A 287 11.67 27.67 -0.79
N ASP A 288 12.03 28.04 0.44
CA ASP A 288 13.08 29.03 0.72
C ASP A 288 14.46 28.60 0.22
N GLN A 289 14.77 27.30 0.29
CA GLN A 289 16.03 26.75 -0.23
C GLN A 289 16.04 26.78 -1.76
N ILE A 290 14.94 26.37 -2.39
CA ILE A 290 14.76 26.38 -3.84
C ILE A 290 14.88 27.81 -4.36
N GLU A 291 14.25 28.80 -3.72
CA GLU A 291 14.30 30.19 -4.17
C GLU A 291 15.73 30.76 -4.09
N ARG A 292 16.48 30.45 -3.02
CA ARG A 292 17.89 30.85 -2.91
C ARG A 292 18.76 30.20 -3.98
N GLU A 293 18.46 28.96 -4.35
CA GLU A 293 19.14 28.21 -5.38
C GLU A 293 18.85 28.79 -6.77
N LYS A 294 17.57 29.02 -7.10
CA LYS A 294 17.13 29.71 -8.32
C LYS A 294 17.79 31.07 -8.48
N GLN A 295 17.89 31.85 -7.40
CA GLN A 295 18.57 33.15 -7.43
C GLN A 295 20.08 33.02 -7.69
N ARG A 296 20.74 31.97 -7.19
CA ARG A 296 22.18 31.72 -7.46
C ARG A 296 22.43 31.31 -8.90
N MET A 297 21.61 30.42 -9.45
CA MET A 297 21.67 30.00 -10.86
C MET A 297 21.49 31.21 -11.78
N LYS A 298 20.47 32.04 -11.51
CA LYS A 298 20.23 33.28 -12.25
C LYS A 298 21.43 34.24 -12.21
N ASN A 299 22.10 34.37 -11.07
CA ASN A 299 23.29 35.22 -10.94
C ASN A 299 24.50 34.67 -11.72
N ARG A 300 24.56 33.36 -11.98
CA ARG A 300 25.59 32.72 -12.81
C ARG A 300 25.25 32.67 -14.30
N GLY A 301 24.04 33.09 -14.68
CA GLY A 301 23.54 33.01 -16.05
C GLY A 301 23.14 31.60 -16.48
N GLU A 302 22.85 30.71 -15.53
CA GLU A 302 22.36 29.35 -15.78
C GLU A 302 20.84 29.39 -16.02
N GLU A 303 20.34 28.60 -16.99
CA GLU A 303 18.91 28.41 -17.20
C GLU A 303 18.32 27.53 -16.10
N ILE A 304 17.10 27.84 -15.67
CA ILE A 304 16.37 27.08 -14.65
C ILE A 304 15.47 26.10 -15.41
N GLU A 305 15.92 24.86 -15.60
CA GLU A 305 15.15 23.81 -16.28
C GLU A 305 14.58 22.75 -15.33
N ASP A 306 14.93 22.79 -14.04
CA ASP A 306 14.68 21.69 -13.08
C ASP A 306 13.38 21.86 -12.26
N ASP A 307 12.29 22.36 -12.86
CA ASP A 307 11.01 22.56 -12.14
C ASP A 307 10.41 21.23 -11.61
N ASP A 308 10.62 20.12 -12.31
CA ASP A 308 10.22 18.78 -11.84
C ASP A 308 11.05 18.32 -10.63
N GLU A 309 12.36 18.61 -10.60
CA GLU A 309 13.21 18.28 -9.46
C GLU A 309 12.82 19.07 -8.21
N PHE A 310 12.54 20.37 -8.38
CA PHE A 310 12.02 21.21 -7.31
C PHE A 310 10.68 20.72 -6.79
N TYR A 311 9.80 20.23 -7.68
CA TYR A 311 8.53 19.63 -7.26
C TYR A 311 8.74 18.32 -6.48
N ILE A 312 9.62 17.43 -6.93
CA ILE A 312 9.97 16.19 -6.20
C ILE A 312 10.50 16.50 -4.79
N ARG A 313 11.38 17.50 -4.65
CA ARG A 313 11.89 17.94 -3.33
C ARG A 313 10.77 18.45 -2.42
N ARG A 314 9.78 19.14 -2.95
CA ARG A 314 8.59 19.57 -2.19
C ARG A 314 7.72 18.37 -1.79
N LEU A 315 7.58 17.37 -2.66
CA LEU A 315 6.89 16.12 -2.33
C LEU A 315 7.59 15.37 -1.20
N GLU A 316 8.91 15.23 -1.25
CA GLU A 316 9.73 14.63 -0.17
C GLU A 316 9.59 15.38 1.16
N ALA A 317 9.37 16.70 1.12
CA ALA A 317 9.08 17.50 2.30
C ALA A 317 7.68 17.24 2.91
N GLY A 318 6.79 16.58 2.16
CA GLY A 318 5.43 16.27 2.56
C GLY A 318 4.36 17.19 1.94
N LEU A 319 4.62 17.80 0.78
CA LEU A 319 3.64 18.64 0.07
C LEU A 319 2.33 17.89 -0.20
N PHE A 320 2.40 16.61 -0.59
CA PHE A 320 1.18 15.83 -0.84
C PHE A 320 0.33 15.70 0.42
N THR A 321 0.95 15.43 1.57
CA THR A 321 0.25 15.35 2.86
C THR A 321 -0.36 16.70 3.26
N LEU A 322 0.36 17.81 3.03
CA LEU A 322 -0.19 19.16 3.23
C LEU A 322 -1.44 19.41 2.37
N GLN A 323 -1.38 19.05 1.09
CA GLN A 323 -2.52 19.20 0.17
C GLN A 323 -3.72 18.36 0.61
N LEU A 324 -3.50 17.14 1.12
CA LEU A 324 -4.58 16.31 1.66
C LEU A 324 -5.18 16.88 2.95
N VAL A 325 -4.35 17.42 3.84
CA VAL A 325 -4.82 18.12 5.06
C VAL A 325 -5.70 19.32 4.68
N ASP A 326 -5.23 20.15 3.76
CA ASP A 326 -5.96 21.34 3.29
C ASP A 326 -7.23 20.95 2.56
N TYR A 327 -7.20 19.88 1.75
CA TYR A 327 -8.38 19.32 1.12
C TYR A 327 -9.44 18.89 2.16
N ILE A 328 -9.04 18.14 3.19
CA ILE A 328 -9.95 17.75 4.28
C ILE A 328 -10.52 19.01 4.95
N MET A 329 -9.68 20.03 5.19
CA MET A 329 -10.09 21.28 5.81
C MET A 329 -11.14 22.02 5.00
N LEU A 330 -10.96 22.14 3.68
CA LEU A 330 -11.93 22.74 2.78
C LEU A 330 -13.25 21.95 2.79
N GLU A 331 -13.18 20.62 2.71
CA GLU A 331 -14.36 19.73 2.65
C GLU A 331 -15.23 19.87 3.91
N ILE A 332 -14.62 19.84 5.10
CA ILE A 332 -15.35 19.95 6.37
C ILE A 332 -15.87 21.37 6.63
N CYS A 333 -15.20 22.41 6.11
CA CYS A 333 -15.68 23.78 6.21
C CYS A 333 -16.84 24.06 5.25
N ALA A 334 -16.83 23.43 4.07
CA ALA A 334 -17.87 23.62 3.07
C ALA A 334 -19.13 22.81 3.37
N THR A 335 -19.00 21.65 4.02
CA THR A 335 -20.11 20.70 4.19
C THR A 335 -20.46 20.36 5.64
N GLY A 336 -19.60 20.72 6.60
CA GLY A 336 -19.88 20.58 8.02
C GLY A 336 -20.69 21.76 8.58
N PRO A 337 -21.08 21.68 9.87
CA PRO A 337 -21.73 22.79 10.56
C PRO A 337 -20.85 24.04 10.60
N SER A 338 -21.47 25.23 10.68
CA SER A 338 -20.76 26.51 10.69
C SER A 338 -19.74 26.64 11.82
N SER A 339 -19.93 25.91 12.94
CA SER A 339 -18.99 25.88 14.06
C SER A 339 -17.61 25.32 13.67
N VAL A 340 -17.55 24.39 12.72
CA VAL A 340 -16.27 23.86 12.19
C VAL A 340 -15.48 24.97 11.50
N LYS A 341 -16.12 25.70 10.57
CA LYS A 341 -15.48 26.83 9.87
C LYS A 341 -15.07 27.92 10.85
N GLN A 342 -15.91 28.24 11.83
CA GLN A 342 -15.57 29.21 12.89
C GLN A 342 -14.32 28.79 13.67
N ARG A 343 -14.22 27.51 14.05
CA ARG A 343 -13.03 26.99 14.76
C ARG A 343 -11.77 27.05 13.91
N VAL A 344 -11.85 26.66 12.62
CA VAL A 344 -10.72 26.78 11.69
C VAL A 344 -10.24 28.24 11.60
N MET A 345 -11.14 29.19 11.37
CA MET A 345 -10.80 30.61 11.30
C MET A 345 -10.19 31.13 12.61
N GLN A 346 -10.73 30.71 13.75
CA GLN A 346 -10.19 31.08 15.06
C GLN A 346 -8.74 30.63 15.22
N ILE A 347 -8.43 29.36 14.89
CA ILE A 347 -7.08 28.81 15.03
C ILE A 347 -6.10 29.48 14.06
N LEU A 348 -6.52 29.70 12.80
CA LEU A 348 -5.70 30.42 11.81
C LEU A 348 -5.35 31.82 12.32
N ASN A 349 -6.32 32.58 12.83
CA ASN A 349 -6.09 33.92 13.36
C ASN A 349 -5.14 33.92 14.58
N MET A 350 -5.27 32.93 15.48
CA MET A 350 -4.41 32.84 16.67
C MET A 350 -2.96 32.46 16.34
N ARG A 351 -2.73 31.64 15.30
CA ARG A 351 -1.39 31.14 14.92
C ARG A 351 -0.75 31.90 13.75
N GLY A 352 -1.38 32.97 13.27
CA GLY A 352 -0.89 33.74 12.12
C GLY A 352 -1.00 32.99 10.78
N GLY A 353 -1.91 32.01 10.69
CA GLY A 353 -2.21 31.29 9.47
C GLY A 353 -2.93 32.17 8.43
N SER A 354 -2.70 31.88 7.16
CA SER A 354 -3.27 32.66 6.05
C SER A 354 -4.22 31.80 5.21
N ILE A 355 -5.50 32.19 5.18
CA ILE A 355 -6.51 31.59 4.29
C ILE A 355 -6.02 31.63 2.84
N LYS A 356 -5.35 32.72 2.45
CA LYS A 356 -4.79 32.88 1.10
C LYS A 356 -3.74 31.80 0.81
N SER A 357 -2.94 31.40 1.81
CA SER A 357 -1.97 30.31 1.69
C SER A 357 -2.66 28.98 1.38
N ILE A 358 -3.68 28.61 2.17
CA ILE A 358 -4.46 27.38 1.98
C ILE A 358 -5.13 27.37 0.59
N ARG A 359 -5.77 28.48 0.20
CA ARG A 359 -6.38 28.60 -1.13
C ARG A 359 -5.35 28.48 -2.26
N SER A 360 -4.14 29.00 -2.07
CA SER A 360 -3.05 28.89 -3.05
C SER A 360 -2.59 27.44 -3.22
N ILE A 361 -2.33 26.74 -2.11
CA ILE A 361 -1.94 25.32 -2.09
C ILE A 361 -3.00 24.47 -2.79
N MET A 362 -4.28 24.74 -2.51
CA MET A 362 -5.38 23.98 -3.08
C MET A 362 -5.65 24.27 -4.56
N ARG A 363 -5.37 25.50 -5.03
CA ARG A 363 -5.38 25.81 -6.47
C ARG A 363 -4.23 25.12 -7.21
N GLU A 364 -3.04 25.08 -6.60
CA GLU A 364 -1.90 24.32 -7.14
C GLU A 364 -2.23 22.82 -7.19
N TYR A 365 -2.79 22.26 -6.11
CA TYR A 365 -3.23 20.88 -6.07
C TYR A 365 -4.22 20.57 -7.19
N ALA A 366 -5.24 21.42 -7.39
CA ALA A 366 -6.22 21.28 -8.46
C ALA A 366 -5.60 21.32 -9.87
N GLY A 367 -4.60 22.19 -10.09
CA GLY A 367 -3.87 22.28 -11.36
C GLY A 367 -3.02 21.04 -11.66
N ASN A 368 -2.51 20.39 -10.61
CA ASN A 368 -1.64 19.22 -10.71
C ASN A 368 -2.38 17.88 -10.61
N ILE A 369 -3.72 17.87 -10.64
CA ILE A 369 -4.50 16.62 -10.70
C ILE A 369 -4.23 15.96 -12.05
N GLY A 370 -3.48 14.86 -12.08
CA GLY A 370 -3.11 14.22 -13.34
C GLY A 370 -2.51 12.82 -13.23
N ASP A 371 -3.40 11.82 -13.19
CA ASP A 371 -3.21 10.48 -13.80
C ASP A 371 -4.57 9.74 -13.92
N ALA A 372 -5.69 10.48 -13.98
CA ALA A 372 -6.98 9.88 -14.25
C ALA A 372 -6.98 9.42 -15.71
N LYS A 373 -7.26 8.14 -15.95
CA LYS A 373 -7.40 7.56 -17.30
C LYS A 373 -8.50 8.25 -18.13
N ASP A 374 -9.35 9.03 -17.47
CA ASP A 374 -10.50 9.73 -18.02
C ASP A 374 -10.34 11.26 -17.82
N PRO A 375 -10.17 12.03 -18.91
CA PRO A 375 -10.11 13.49 -18.88
C PRO A 375 -11.34 14.16 -18.26
N GLU A 376 -12.53 13.56 -18.43
CA GLU A 376 -13.78 14.13 -17.89
C GLU A 376 -13.80 14.02 -16.36
N ALA A 377 -13.41 12.86 -15.82
CA ALA A 377 -13.29 12.66 -14.38
C ALA A 377 -12.24 13.59 -13.75
N LYS A 378 -11.17 13.93 -14.49
CA LYS A 378 -10.18 14.92 -14.06
C LYS A 378 -10.78 16.33 -13.96
N GLU A 379 -11.49 16.78 -14.99
CA GLU A 379 -12.12 18.10 -15.02
C GLU A 379 -13.16 18.23 -13.89
N GLN A 380 -13.99 17.20 -13.69
CA GLN A 380 -14.97 17.17 -12.61
C GLN A 380 -14.35 17.29 -11.21
N GLU A 381 -13.25 16.57 -10.93
CA GLU A 381 -12.57 16.67 -9.63
C GLU A 381 -11.86 18.03 -9.46
N GLN A 382 -11.29 18.57 -10.54
CA GLN A 382 -10.68 19.91 -10.53
C GLN A 382 -11.74 20.97 -10.20
N ASP A 383 -12.87 20.97 -10.89
CA ASP A 383 -13.99 21.89 -10.66
C ASP A 383 -14.53 21.75 -9.24
N ARG A 384 -14.68 20.52 -8.76
CA ARG A 384 -15.12 20.25 -7.39
C ARG A 384 -14.19 20.89 -6.37
N ILE A 385 -12.88 20.76 -6.53
CA ILE A 385 -11.90 21.35 -5.60
C ILE A 385 -11.90 22.88 -5.69
N LEU A 386 -12.01 23.45 -6.88
CA LEU A 386 -12.09 24.90 -7.04
C LEU A 386 -13.37 25.48 -6.40
N GLN A 387 -14.50 24.79 -6.52
CA GLN A 387 -15.73 25.17 -5.81
C GLN A 387 -15.56 25.14 -4.29
N LEU A 388 -14.80 24.19 -3.74
CA LEU A 388 -14.48 24.16 -2.30
C LEU A 388 -13.60 25.35 -1.90
N VAL A 389 -12.60 25.69 -2.72
CA VAL A 389 -11.72 26.86 -2.52
C VAL A 389 -12.53 28.16 -2.48
N ASP A 390 -13.53 28.30 -3.35
CA ASP A 390 -14.35 29.52 -3.42
C ASP A 390 -15.37 29.61 -2.26
N LYS A 391 -15.83 28.46 -1.73
CA LYS A 391 -16.73 28.40 -0.56
C LYS A 391 -16.01 28.61 0.78
N PHE A 392 -14.73 28.29 0.84
CA PHE A 392 -13.89 28.44 2.03
C PHE A 392 -13.48 29.90 2.21
#